data_AF-A0AAU9VKB7-F1
#
_entry.id   AF-A0AAU9VKB7-F1
#
_cell.length_a   1.000
_cell.length_b   1.000
_cell.length_c   1.000
_cell.angle_alpha   90.00
_cell.angle_beta   90.00
_cell.angle_gamma   90.00
#
_symmetry.space_group_name_H-M   'P 1'
#
loop_
_entity.id
_entity.type
_entity.pdbx_description
1 polymer ?
#
loop_
_entity_poly.entity_id
_entity_poly.type
_entity_poly.pdbx_seq_one_letter_code
_entity_poly.pdbx_strand_id
1 'polypeptide(L)'
;MLRQPSILSYEDVGHQVIWNNKNITVQKISLFEKHLLSKGIVTIGDLISDTGIFLKGVKVLHANLSPIPHFRLMRVVDAIPRDWRRIIRPSAQHLPSHTDDIIYLKLENSDNIYSLPFTVTIET
;
A
#
# COMPACT_ATOMS: atom_id res chain seq x y z
N MET A 1 -2.29 -22.84 -24.82
CA MET A 1 -2.70 -23.34 -23.49
C MET A 1 -3.12 -22.16 -22.64
N LEU A 2 -4.42 -21.96 -22.43
CA LEU A 2 -4.94 -20.94 -21.52
C LEU A 2 -4.70 -21.46 -20.09
N ARG A 3 -3.79 -20.83 -19.34
CA ARG A 3 -3.66 -21.11 -17.91
C ARG A 3 -4.99 -20.72 -17.27
N GLN A 4 -5.73 -21.68 -16.73
CA GLN A 4 -6.82 -21.36 -15.81
C GLN A 4 -6.25 -20.45 -14.71
N PRO A 5 -6.91 -19.34 -14.34
CA PRO A 5 -6.54 -18.63 -13.14
C PRO A 5 -6.83 -19.59 -11.98
N SER A 6 -5.78 -20.14 -11.35
CA SER A 6 -5.93 -20.78 -10.05
C SER A 6 -6.61 -19.74 -9.16
N ILE A 7 -7.81 -20.04 -8.67
CA ILE A 7 -8.49 -19.19 -7.69
C ILE A 7 -7.51 -19.06 -6.52
N LEU A 8 -7.03 -17.84 -6.28
CA LEU A 8 -6.11 -17.56 -5.18
C LEU A 8 -6.92 -17.39 -3.90
N SER A 9 -6.56 -18.12 -2.85
CA SER A 9 -7.12 -17.92 -1.51
C SER A 9 -6.50 -16.70 -0.83
N TYR A 10 -7.09 -16.27 0.30
CA TYR A 10 -6.51 -15.22 1.15
C TYR A 10 -5.08 -15.56 1.58
N GLU A 11 -4.85 -16.81 1.96
CA GLU A 11 -3.54 -17.32 2.36
C GLU A 11 -2.55 -17.30 1.19
N ASP A 12 -2.98 -17.72 -0.01
CA ASP A 12 -2.15 -17.69 -1.21
C ASP A 12 -1.70 -16.27 -1.56
N VAL A 13 -2.60 -15.29 -1.45
CA VAL A 13 -2.30 -13.87 -1.67
C VAL A 13 -1.39 -13.35 -0.57
N GLY A 14 -1.69 -13.63 0.70
CA GLY A 14 -0.89 -13.19 1.84
C GLY A 14 0.56 -13.67 1.79
N HIS A 15 0.80 -14.88 1.28
CA HIS A 15 2.15 -15.44 1.11
C HIS A 15 2.90 -14.96 -0.13
N GLN A 16 2.27 -14.20 -1.04
CA GLN A 16 2.99 -13.66 -2.20
C GLN A 16 4.10 -12.72 -1.75
N VAL A 17 5.32 -12.98 -2.21
CA VAL A 17 6.46 -12.07 -2.07
C VAL A 17 6.19 -10.82 -2.89
N ILE A 18 6.45 -9.65 -2.32
CA ILE A 18 6.25 -8.34 -2.97
C ILE A 18 7.33 -8.11 -4.02
N TRP A 19 8.58 -8.34 -3.62
CA TRP A 19 9.75 -7.91 -4.35
C TRP A 19 10.02 -8.76 -5.58
N ASN A 20 10.33 -8.11 -6.70
CA ASN A 20 10.54 -8.75 -8.01
C ASN A 20 9.36 -9.62 -8.48
N ASN A 21 8.17 -9.40 -7.95
CA ASN A 21 6.98 -10.12 -8.36
C ASN A 21 6.48 -9.58 -9.71
N LYS A 22 6.40 -10.45 -10.72
CA LYS A 22 5.94 -10.08 -12.07
C LYS A 22 4.51 -9.54 -12.13
N ASN A 23 3.70 -9.81 -11.11
CA ASN A 23 2.32 -9.33 -11.01
C ASN A 23 2.22 -7.99 -10.26
N ILE A 24 3.26 -7.59 -9.52
CA ILE A 24 3.32 -6.33 -8.77
C ILE A 24 4.32 -5.43 -9.48
N THR A 25 3.81 -4.63 -10.42
CA THR A 25 4.64 -3.80 -11.29
C THR A 25 4.14 -2.37 -11.33
N VAL A 26 5.06 -1.42 -11.42
CA VAL A 26 4.77 -0.05 -11.80
C VAL A 26 5.35 0.16 -13.19
N GLN A 27 4.52 0.59 -14.15
CA GLN A 27 4.94 0.77 -15.55
C GLN A 27 5.61 -0.48 -16.15
N LYS A 28 5.10 -1.68 -15.82
CA LYS A 28 5.63 -3.00 -16.24
C LYS A 28 7.00 -3.37 -15.69
N ILE A 29 7.53 -2.61 -14.74
CA ILE A 29 8.77 -2.91 -14.03
C ILE A 29 8.41 -3.40 -12.63
N SER A 30 8.96 -4.54 -12.23
CA SER A 30 8.75 -5.09 -10.89
C SER A 30 9.45 -4.22 -9.83
N LEU A 31 8.86 -4.15 -8.64
CA LEU A 31 9.36 -3.30 -7.56
C LEU A 31 10.44 -4.02 -6.75
N PHE A 32 11.46 -3.29 -6.33
CA PHE A 32 12.46 -3.74 -5.36
C PHE A 32 12.92 -2.58 -4.48
N GLU A 33 12.69 -2.69 -3.17
CA GLU A 33 13.09 -1.69 -2.19
C GLU A 33 13.92 -2.32 -1.07
N LYS A 34 15.25 -2.26 -1.22
CA LYS A 34 16.21 -2.87 -0.27
C LYS A 34 15.97 -2.43 1.18
N HIS A 35 15.63 -1.17 1.40
CA HIS A 35 15.38 -0.64 2.74
C HIS A 35 14.14 -1.29 3.39
N LEU A 36 13.03 -1.43 2.65
CA LEU A 36 11.82 -2.07 3.16
C LEU A 36 12.03 -3.57 3.40
N LEU A 37 12.77 -4.23 2.51
CA LEU A 37 13.22 -5.61 2.71
C LEU A 37 14.03 -5.76 4.00
N SER A 38 14.96 -4.85 4.28
CA SER A 38 15.76 -4.88 5.52
C SER A 38 14.95 -4.65 6.79
N LYS A 39 13.74 -4.09 6.68
CA LYS A 39 12.77 -3.95 7.78
C LYS A 39 11.88 -5.19 7.94
N GLY A 40 12.14 -6.26 7.18
CA GLY A 40 11.39 -7.51 7.25
C GLY A 40 10.05 -7.49 6.52
N ILE A 41 9.76 -6.44 5.74
CA ILE A 41 8.57 -6.36 4.89
C ILE A 41 8.86 -7.13 3.60
N VAL A 42 8.29 -8.33 3.47
CA VAL A 42 8.62 -9.30 2.42
C VAL A 42 7.39 -9.70 1.62
N THR A 43 6.29 -10.01 2.31
CA THR A 43 5.06 -10.57 1.70
C THR A 43 3.89 -9.59 1.79
N ILE A 44 2.82 -9.84 1.03
CA ILE A 44 1.58 -9.05 1.14
C ILE A 44 1.01 -9.13 2.56
N GLY A 45 1.10 -10.30 3.20
CA GLY A 45 0.70 -10.51 4.59
C GLY A 45 1.38 -9.56 5.58
N ASP A 46 2.62 -9.16 5.29
CA ASP A 46 3.36 -8.20 6.13
C ASP A 46 2.76 -6.78 6.08
N LEU A 47 2.00 -6.46 5.02
CA LEU A 47 1.42 -5.14 4.80
C LEU A 47 0.06 -4.97 5.47
N ILE A 48 -0.63 -6.07 5.80
CA ILE A 48 -2.04 -6.06 6.17
C ILE A 48 -2.23 -6.36 7.65
N SER A 49 -3.24 -5.73 8.26
CA SER A 49 -3.71 -6.10 9.60
C SER A 49 -4.38 -7.47 9.59
N ASP A 50 -4.69 -7.98 10.78
CA ASP A 50 -5.60 -9.12 11.02
C ASP A 50 -6.96 -8.97 10.31
N THR A 51 -7.42 -7.73 10.16
CA THR A 51 -8.66 -7.32 9.50
C THR A 51 -8.50 -7.02 8.01
N GLY A 52 -7.33 -7.27 7.42
CA GLY A 52 -7.08 -7.08 5.97
C GLY A 52 -6.87 -5.61 5.55
N ILE A 53 -6.59 -4.71 6.49
CA ILE A 53 -6.33 -3.29 6.20
C ILE A 53 -4.86 -3.11 5.82
N PHE A 54 -4.60 -2.64 4.60
CA PHE A 54 -3.25 -2.33 4.13
C PHE A 54 -2.57 -1.22 4.94
N LEU A 55 -1.25 -1.26 4.99
CA LEU A 55 -0.38 -0.35 5.76
C LEU A 55 -0.58 -0.41 7.28
N LYS A 56 -1.36 -1.37 7.78
CA LYS A 56 -1.61 -1.61 9.20
C LYS A 56 -1.04 -2.94 9.70
N GLY A 57 -0.28 -3.65 8.87
CA GLY A 57 0.43 -4.87 9.30
C GLY A 57 1.47 -4.58 10.38
N VAL A 58 1.64 -5.53 11.30
CA VAL A 58 2.53 -5.38 12.48
C VAL A 58 3.95 -4.99 12.08
N LYS A 59 4.48 -5.57 10.99
CA LYS A 59 5.82 -5.23 10.49
C LYS A 59 5.91 -3.80 9.96
N VAL A 60 4.86 -3.30 9.30
CA VAL A 60 4.80 -1.92 8.83
C VAL A 60 4.80 -0.95 10.01
N LEU A 61 3.96 -1.24 11.02
CA LEU A 61 3.84 -0.40 12.22
C LEU A 61 5.13 -0.38 13.03
N HIS A 62 5.83 -1.52 13.16
CA HIS A 62 7.08 -1.61 13.91
C HIS A 62 8.31 -1.12 13.14
N ALA A 63 8.23 -0.94 11.82
CA ALA A 63 9.38 -0.53 11.00
C ALA A 63 9.85 0.91 11.27
N ASN A 64 9.02 1.75 11.92
CA ASN A 64 9.27 3.16 12.19
C ASN A 64 9.77 3.89 10.93
N LEU A 65 9.01 3.77 9.84
CA LEU A 65 9.39 4.31 8.55
C LEU A 65 9.34 5.83 8.56
N SER A 66 10.38 6.47 8.02
CA SER A 66 10.32 7.89 7.67
C SER A 66 9.36 8.11 6.48
N PRO A 67 8.95 9.35 6.18
CA PRO A 67 7.94 9.62 5.16
C PRO A 67 8.27 9.06 3.78
N ILE A 68 9.53 9.14 3.33
CA ILE A 68 9.94 8.67 2.00
C ILE A 68 9.74 7.14 1.84
N PRO A 69 10.30 6.27 2.70
CA PRO A 69 9.98 4.84 2.71
C PRO A 69 8.48 4.54 2.83
N HIS A 70 7.73 5.35 3.57
CA HIS A 70 6.29 5.18 3.69
C HIS A 70 5.56 5.43 2.36
N PHE A 71 5.91 6.50 1.64
CA PHE A 71 5.37 6.75 0.29
C PHE A 71 5.74 5.65 -0.71
N ARG A 72 6.95 5.09 -0.61
CA ARG A 72 7.34 3.94 -1.44
C ARG A 72 6.46 2.72 -1.14
N LEU A 73 6.11 2.49 0.13
CA LEU A 73 5.20 1.43 0.53
C LEU A 73 3.77 1.65 0.01
N MET A 74 3.28 2.90 0.00
CA MET A 74 1.99 3.24 -0.64
C MET A 74 2.00 2.89 -2.13
N ARG A 75 3.08 3.21 -2.85
CA ARG A 75 3.25 2.82 -4.26
C ARG A 75 3.24 1.30 -4.47
N VAL A 76 3.82 0.55 -3.53
CA VAL A 76 3.77 -0.92 -3.55
C VAL A 76 2.33 -1.41 -3.42
N VAL A 77 1.56 -0.88 -2.46
CA VAL A 77 0.15 -1.27 -2.25
C VAL A 77 -0.70 -0.97 -3.49
N ASP A 78 -0.49 0.18 -4.13
CA ASP A 78 -1.22 0.54 -5.35
C ASP A 78 -0.89 -0.39 -6.53
N ALA A 79 0.36 -0.87 -6.60
CA ALA A 79 0.81 -1.82 -7.61
C ALA A 79 0.28 -3.25 -7.40
N ILE A 80 -0.36 -3.56 -6.27
CA ILE A 80 -0.96 -4.89 -6.04
C ILE A 80 -2.17 -5.07 -6.98
N PRO A 81 -2.25 -6.22 -7.71
CA PRO A 81 -3.37 -6.54 -8.57
C PRO A 81 -4.72 -6.35 -7.88
N ARG A 82 -5.69 -5.76 -8.60
CA ARG A 82 -7.03 -5.49 -8.06
C ARG A 82 -7.73 -6.76 -7.55
N ASP A 83 -7.56 -7.88 -8.25
CA ASP A 83 -8.12 -9.16 -7.81
C ASP A 83 -7.53 -9.65 -6.48
N TRP A 84 -6.24 -9.41 -6.24
CA TRP A 84 -5.60 -9.74 -4.98
C TRP A 84 -6.10 -8.84 -3.86
N ARG A 85 -6.22 -7.52 -4.12
CA ARG A 85 -6.84 -6.58 -3.16
C ARG A 85 -8.28 -6.96 -2.82
N ARG A 86 -9.05 -7.48 -3.77
CA ARG A 86 -10.42 -7.97 -3.54
C ARG A 86 -10.46 -9.21 -2.64
N ILE A 87 -9.50 -10.12 -2.78
CA ILE A 87 -9.37 -11.30 -1.92
C ILE A 87 -9.02 -10.89 -0.48
N ILE A 88 -8.17 -9.87 -0.32
CA ILE A 88 -7.74 -9.34 0.99
C ILE A 88 -8.80 -8.44 1.65
N ARG A 89 -9.85 -8.05 0.92
CA ARG A 89 -10.81 -7.01 1.33
C ARG A 89 -11.27 -7.24 2.78
N PRO A 90 -11.19 -6.22 3.64
CA PRO A 90 -11.73 -6.29 4.99
C PRO A 90 -13.16 -6.78 4.96
N SER A 91 -13.52 -7.69 5.88
CA SER A 91 -14.92 -7.93 6.22
C SER A 91 -15.54 -6.57 6.54
N ALA A 92 -16.69 -6.26 5.95
CA ALA A 92 -17.33 -4.94 5.95
C ALA A 92 -17.77 -4.40 7.34
N GLN A 93 -17.24 -4.96 8.43
CA GLN A 93 -17.54 -4.60 9.80
C GLN A 93 -16.77 -3.37 10.29
N HIS A 94 -15.74 -2.92 9.55
CA HIS A 94 -15.08 -1.64 9.81
C HIS A 94 -14.94 -0.86 8.51
N LEU A 95 -15.97 -0.08 8.17
CA LEU A 95 -15.78 1.09 7.32
C LEU A 95 -14.69 1.95 7.99
N PRO A 96 -13.60 2.31 7.30
CA PRO A 96 -12.69 3.30 7.87
C PRO A 96 -13.53 4.56 8.11
N SER A 97 -13.55 5.04 9.36
CA SER A 97 -14.04 6.38 9.65
C SER A 97 -13.31 7.32 8.70
N HIS A 98 -14.04 7.99 7.82
CA HIS A 98 -13.51 9.01 6.94
C HIS A 98 -12.77 10.03 7.81
N THR A 99 -11.44 9.91 7.93
CA THR A 99 -10.64 10.96 8.50
C THR A 99 -10.34 11.89 7.33
N ASP A 100 -11.04 13.02 7.31
CA ASP A 100 -10.67 14.18 6.51
C ASP A 100 -9.31 14.71 6.98
N ASP A 101 -8.25 13.95 6.72
CA ASP A 101 -6.89 14.32 7.07
C ASP A 101 -6.42 15.39 6.06
N ILE A 102 -6.51 16.65 6.47
CA ILE A 102 -6.03 17.79 5.69
C ILE A 102 -4.49 17.72 5.65
N ILE A 103 -3.92 17.45 4.48
CA ILE A 103 -2.47 17.47 4.25
C ILE A 103 -2.06 18.89 3.85
N TYR A 104 -1.23 19.54 4.68
CA TYR A 104 -0.61 20.83 4.34
C TYR A 104 0.71 20.61 3.60
N LEU A 105 0.75 20.95 2.30
CA LEU A 105 1.99 20.97 1.52
C LEU A 105 2.61 22.37 1.60
N LYS A 106 3.81 22.49 2.18
CA LYS A 106 4.60 23.74 2.16
C LYS A 106 5.48 23.76 0.92
N LEU A 107 5.14 24.60 -0.05
CA LEU A 107 5.96 24.87 -1.23
C LEU A 107 6.97 25.98 -0.88
N GLU A 108 8.24 25.62 -0.68
CA GLU A 108 9.34 26.57 -0.40
C GLU A 108 9.83 27.27 -1.69
N ASN A 109 8.96 27.96 -2.44
CA ASN A 109 9.43 28.77 -3.58
C ASN A 109 8.55 29.97 -3.96
N SER A 110 7.83 30.56 -3.01
CA SER A 110 7.29 31.90 -3.23
C SER A 110 7.35 32.70 -1.94
N ASP A 111 7.88 33.93 -2.01
CA ASP A 111 7.90 34.95 -0.95
C ASP A 111 6.49 35.45 -0.53
N ASN A 112 5.48 34.60 -0.66
CA ASN A 112 4.11 34.80 -0.21
C ASN A 112 3.62 33.53 0.49
N ILE A 113 3.53 33.58 1.81
CA ILE A 113 3.02 32.48 2.64
C ILE A 113 1.49 32.48 2.52
N TYR A 114 0.95 31.75 1.54
CA TYR A 114 -0.45 31.32 1.55
C TYR A 114 -0.50 29.81 1.60
N SER A 115 -0.67 29.26 2.81
CA SER A 115 -1.05 27.87 3.02
C SER A 115 -2.55 27.74 2.73
N LEU A 116 -2.90 27.38 1.48
CA LEU A 116 -4.29 27.09 1.13
C LEU A 116 -4.58 25.61 1.44
N PRO A 117 -5.59 25.31 2.27
CA PRO A 117 -6.08 23.94 2.40
C PRO A 117 -6.75 23.53 1.09
N PHE A 118 -6.39 22.37 0.55
CA PHE A 118 -7.13 21.73 -0.53
C PHE A 118 -7.57 20.34 -0.09
N THR A 119 -8.81 19.99 -0.42
CA THR A 119 -9.36 18.67 -0.15
C THR A 119 -9.01 17.75 -1.30
N VAL A 120 -8.31 16.65 -1.03
CA VAL A 120 -8.16 15.56 -1.99
C VAL A 120 -9.30 14.58 -1.75
N THR A 121 -10.31 14.63 -2.60
CA THR A 121 -11.39 13.64 -2.59
C THR A 121 -10.93 12.41 -3.36
N ILE A 122 -10.75 11.28 -2.66
CA ILE A 122 -10.51 10.00 -3.33
C ILE A 122 -11.88 9.39 -3.62
N GLU A 123 -12.33 9.47 -4.88
CA GLU A 123 -13.52 8.75 -5.32
C GLU A 123 -13.18 7.24 -5.42
N THR A 124 -13.93 6.41 -4.69
CA THR A 124 -13.77 4.94 -4.62
C THR A 124 -14.70 4.20 -5.56
#